data_AF-A0A3N5H8Y8-F1
#
_entry.id   AF-A0A3N5H8Y8-F1
#
_cell.length_a   1.000
_cell.length_b   1.000
_cell.length_c   1.000
_cell.angle_alpha   90.00
_cell.angle_beta   90.00
_cell.angle_gamma   90.00
#
_symmetry.space_group_name_H-M   'P 1'
#
loop_
_entity.id
_entity.type
_entity.pdbx_description
1 polymer ?
#
loop_
_entity_poly.entity_id
_entity_poly.type
_entity_poly.pdbx_seq_one_letter_code
_entity_poly.pdbx_strand_id
1 'polypeptide(L)'
;MRWLPALALLVAACESIPASERARIWSSSELAEAAHGGAMVAGLDAGSLVTPGGATIPWLSPPHTLDAAVQPAGTDGLVIVPAWLDGQAAAYVVAEVWQNLPEAWLQPWYVLFQVPPSGPPAVRVQDAEPVVDVVPPSFFYSPFWQLFSVVIPPGASPEAYRDARTLVDPSLPRTEANPLLAVLSPGNVGLAAPAGVAPVRPLSGDPVASPRPGGVWVRGAHQPTLGFGSGGFHWGEDGRIVDVPLYRFIRLDGRALLLPDVLGTGPEGHPDPLAFGASGAPRSGAFSHLILVVPPTSAGVFLPADAPLRQAAVLSGAVQMPEPAPEIAARPDVAQYVGRVALNPTCFSDVAGFPGNCRWLDRQSAVEGALLDRRPQPVRFTSPLVGYAGRPVPR
;
A
#
# COMPACT_ATOMS: atom_id res chain seq x y z
N MET A 1 45.53 48.01 2.24
CA MET A 1 45.83 46.58 2.53
C MET A 1 44.73 46.06 3.45
N ARG A 2 43.64 45.56 2.86
CA ARG A 2 43.28 44.12 2.75
C ARG A 2 42.87 43.50 4.10
N TRP A 3 41.64 43.80 4.51
CA TRP A 3 40.80 42.98 5.38
C TRP A 3 39.64 42.49 4.52
N LEU A 4 39.60 41.20 4.20
CA LEU A 4 38.44 40.42 3.70
C LEU A 4 38.95 39.01 3.33
N PRO A 5 39.04 38.09 4.31
CA PRO A 5 38.66 36.70 4.04
C PRO A 5 38.01 36.08 5.30
N ALA A 6 36.81 36.52 5.67
CA ALA A 6 36.04 35.85 6.72
C ALA A 6 34.58 35.62 6.33
N LEU A 7 34.07 36.36 5.34
CA LEU A 7 32.68 36.21 4.86
C LEU A 7 32.48 35.03 3.88
N ALA A 8 33.55 34.43 3.35
CA ALA A 8 33.47 33.33 2.39
C ALA A 8 33.28 31.94 3.02
N LEU A 9 33.45 31.81 4.35
CA LEU A 9 33.34 30.52 5.06
C LEU A 9 31.93 30.23 5.62
N LEU A 10 31.03 31.20 5.65
CA LEU A 10 29.64 31.02 6.11
C LEU A 10 28.67 30.59 5.00
N VAL A 11 29.06 30.68 3.73
CA VAL A 11 28.19 30.31 2.59
C VAL A 11 28.40 28.84 2.15
N ALA A 12 29.50 28.20 2.58
CA ALA A 12 29.81 26.82 2.22
C ALA A 12 29.21 25.76 3.16
N ALA A 13 28.59 26.17 4.28
CA ALA A 13 28.01 25.27 5.27
C ALA A 13 26.50 25.01 5.10
N CYS A 14 25.88 25.52 4.03
CA CYS A 14 24.65 24.93 3.50
C CYS A 14 25.00 23.63 2.75
N GLU A 15 25.60 22.67 3.47
CA GLU A 15 25.72 21.30 2.99
C GLU A 15 24.31 20.81 2.69
N SER A 16 24.05 20.62 1.39
CA SER A 16 22.77 20.13 0.93
C SER A 16 22.53 18.74 1.54
N ILE A 17 21.53 18.62 2.42
CA ILE A 17 21.08 17.33 2.93
C ILE A 17 20.92 16.38 1.72
N PRO A 18 21.58 15.20 1.71
CA PRO A 18 21.46 14.24 0.63
C PRO A 18 19.99 13.98 0.29
N ALA A 19 19.66 13.82 -0.99
CA ALA A 19 18.28 13.60 -1.42
C ALA A 19 17.64 12.36 -0.74
N SER A 20 18.46 11.36 -0.38
CA SER A 20 18.07 10.17 0.39
C SER A 20 17.65 10.47 1.83
N GLU A 21 18.11 11.57 2.42
CA GLU A 21 17.85 11.95 3.82
C GLU A 21 16.75 13.01 3.95
N ARG A 22 16.26 13.56 2.84
CA ARG A 22 15.16 14.53 2.89
C ARG A 22 13.85 13.83 3.20
N ALA A 23 13.06 14.45 4.07
CA ALA A 23 11.65 14.11 4.23
C ALA A 23 10.92 14.39 2.91
N ARG A 24 10.13 13.42 2.43
CA ARG A 24 9.33 13.57 1.20
C ARG A 24 8.18 12.58 1.17
N ILE A 25 7.02 13.03 0.69
CA ILE A 25 5.93 12.16 0.25
C ILE A 25 6.02 12.12 -1.27
N TRP A 26 6.09 10.93 -1.84
CA TRP A 26 6.01 10.68 -3.26
C TRP A 26 4.57 10.27 -3.59
N SER A 27 3.82 11.18 -4.21
CA SER A 27 2.43 10.94 -4.59
C SER A 27 2.35 9.93 -5.73
N SER A 28 1.16 9.35 -5.96
CA SER A 28 0.91 8.46 -7.10
C SER A 28 1.30 9.06 -8.46
N SER A 29 1.16 10.38 -8.65
CA SER A 29 1.62 11.07 -9.87
C SER A 29 3.14 11.07 -9.99
N GLU A 30 3.85 11.39 -8.91
CA GLU A 30 5.32 11.40 -8.90
C GLU A 30 5.89 10.00 -9.03
N LEU A 31 5.21 8.99 -8.47
CA LEU A 31 5.57 7.57 -8.65
C LEU A 31 5.43 7.16 -10.12
N ALA A 32 4.33 7.54 -10.78
CA ALA A 32 4.13 7.27 -12.21
C ALA A 32 5.20 7.97 -13.06
N GLU A 33 5.44 9.26 -12.84
CA GLU A 33 6.49 10.03 -13.54
C GLU A 33 7.88 9.40 -13.35
N ALA A 34 8.21 8.99 -12.11
CA ALA A 34 9.47 8.30 -11.82
C ALA A 34 9.56 6.95 -12.54
N ALA A 35 8.47 6.18 -12.62
CA ALA A 35 8.43 4.90 -13.32
C ALA A 35 8.63 5.06 -14.84
N HIS A 36 8.01 6.08 -15.45
CA HIS A 36 8.26 6.44 -16.86
C HIS A 36 9.73 6.80 -17.11
N GLY A 37 10.38 7.43 -16.15
CA GLY A 37 11.80 7.78 -16.21
C GLY A 37 12.77 6.66 -15.84
N GLY A 38 12.29 5.48 -15.42
CA GLY A 38 13.13 4.41 -14.86
C GLY A 38 13.92 4.85 -13.62
N ALA A 39 13.35 5.77 -12.83
CA ALA A 39 14.00 6.38 -11.69
C ALA A 39 13.76 5.59 -10.40
N MET A 40 14.60 5.87 -9.40
CA MET A 40 14.45 5.33 -8.05
C MET A 40 13.64 6.30 -7.18
N VAL A 41 12.75 5.75 -6.34
CA VAL A 41 11.97 6.46 -5.31
C VAL A 41 12.37 5.93 -3.95
N ALA A 42 12.97 6.78 -3.11
CA ALA A 42 13.44 6.39 -1.77
C ALA A 42 14.31 5.10 -1.76
N GLY A 43 15.14 4.91 -2.80
CA GLY A 43 15.97 3.72 -2.95
C GLY A 43 15.26 2.48 -3.52
N LEU A 44 13.99 2.61 -3.92
CA LEU A 44 13.19 1.56 -4.57
C LEU A 44 13.06 1.87 -6.06
N ASP A 45 13.01 0.83 -6.91
CA ASP A 45 12.69 1.01 -8.32
C ASP A 45 11.22 1.45 -8.48
N ALA A 46 10.98 2.61 -9.08
CA ALA A 46 9.61 3.11 -9.28
C ALA A 46 8.77 2.16 -10.16
N GLY A 47 9.40 1.46 -11.11
CA GLY A 47 8.75 0.46 -11.96
C GLY A 47 8.23 -0.76 -11.18
N SER A 48 8.74 -0.99 -9.96
CA SER A 48 8.22 -2.02 -9.05
C SER A 48 6.97 -1.60 -8.28
N LEU A 49 6.62 -0.30 -8.31
CA LEU A 49 5.49 0.30 -7.59
C LEU A 49 4.37 0.71 -8.55
N VAL A 50 4.72 1.23 -9.72
CA VAL A 50 3.80 1.65 -10.78
C VAL A 50 4.30 1.13 -12.13
N THR A 51 3.41 0.51 -12.90
CA THR A 51 3.65 0.07 -14.27
C THR A 51 3.20 1.16 -15.25
N PRO A 52 4.11 1.78 -16.00
CA PRO A 52 3.74 2.71 -17.07
C PRO A 52 2.86 2.05 -18.15
N GLY A 53 1.98 2.82 -18.78
CA GLY A 53 1.20 2.35 -19.93
C GLY A 53 2.11 1.80 -21.05
N GLY A 54 1.91 0.54 -21.45
CA GLY A 54 2.73 -0.17 -22.43
C GLY A 54 3.92 -0.95 -21.83
N ALA A 55 4.21 -0.82 -20.54
CA ALA A 55 5.25 -1.59 -19.86
C ALA A 55 4.76 -2.97 -19.39
N THR A 56 5.71 -3.87 -19.13
CA THR A 56 5.43 -5.19 -18.56
C THR A 56 5.02 -5.06 -17.09
N ILE A 57 4.04 -5.85 -16.65
CA ILE A 57 3.53 -5.86 -15.28
C ILE A 57 4.41 -6.81 -14.46
N PRO A 58 5.20 -6.34 -13.46
CA PRO A 58 6.27 -7.12 -12.84
C PRO A 58 5.84 -8.49 -12.25
N TRP A 59 4.69 -8.54 -11.58
CA TRP A 59 4.19 -9.75 -10.92
C TRP A 59 3.33 -10.65 -11.83
N LEU A 60 3.00 -10.19 -13.03
CA LEU A 60 2.27 -10.95 -14.05
C LEU A 60 3.15 -11.19 -15.30
N SER A 61 4.47 -11.10 -15.13
CA SER A 61 5.48 -11.30 -16.17
C SER A 61 6.63 -12.15 -15.62
N PRO A 62 7.56 -12.62 -16.48
CA PRO A 62 8.77 -13.29 -16.02
C PRO A 62 9.50 -12.48 -14.93
N PRO A 63 10.02 -13.14 -13.87
CA PRO A 63 10.10 -14.59 -13.71
C PRO A 63 8.88 -15.25 -13.04
N HIS A 64 7.79 -14.52 -12.76
CA HIS A 64 6.62 -15.07 -12.06
C HIS A 64 5.73 -15.91 -12.97
N THR A 65 5.62 -15.51 -14.23
CA THR A 65 4.88 -16.20 -15.29
C THR A 65 5.82 -16.51 -16.46
N LEU A 66 5.37 -17.37 -17.39
CA LEU A 66 6.11 -17.65 -18.63
C LEU A 66 5.98 -16.49 -19.62
N ASP A 67 4.77 -15.96 -19.76
CA ASP A 67 4.45 -14.89 -20.70
C ASP A 67 4.41 -13.54 -19.97
N ALA A 68 4.88 -12.50 -20.67
CA ALA A 68 4.81 -11.14 -20.18
C ALA A 68 3.39 -10.58 -20.36
N ALA A 69 2.81 -10.08 -19.27
CA ALA A 69 1.58 -9.33 -19.31
C ALA A 69 1.89 -7.82 -19.38
N VAL A 70 1.19 -7.09 -20.24
CA VAL A 70 1.50 -5.67 -20.53
C VAL A 70 0.35 -4.78 -20.09
N GLN A 71 0.70 -3.66 -19.44
CA GLN A 71 -0.25 -2.62 -19.07
C GLN A 71 -0.77 -1.90 -20.33
N PRO A 72 -2.09 -1.64 -20.47
CA PRO A 72 -2.64 -0.88 -21.58
C PRO A 72 -1.95 0.46 -21.81
N ALA A 73 -1.70 0.80 -23.07
CA ALA A 73 -1.18 2.13 -23.41
C ALA A 73 -2.15 3.23 -22.94
N GLY A 74 -1.59 4.34 -22.42
CA GLY A 74 -2.37 5.50 -21.96
C GLY A 74 -2.88 5.43 -20.52
N THR A 75 -2.72 4.29 -19.83
CA THR A 75 -3.12 4.12 -18.42
C THR A 75 -1.98 3.54 -17.63
N ASP A 76 -1.58 4.22 -16.55
CA ASP A 76 -0.59 3.70 -15.62
C ASP A 76 -1.27 2.82 -14.56
N GLY A 77 -0.57 1.83 -14.04
CA GLY A 77 -1.13 0.86 -13.10
C GLY A 77 -0.31 0.74 -11.83
N LEU A 78 -0.92 0.96 -10.67
CA LEU A 78 -0.32 0.60 -9.39
C LEU A 78 -0.08 -0.92 -9.36
N VAL A 79 1.17 -1.32 -9.12
CA VAL A 79 1.58 -2.72 -9.11
C VAL A 79 0.93 -3.44 -7.93
N ILE A 80 0.19 -4.52 -8.23
CA ILE A 80 -0.38 -5.39 -7.21
C ILE A 80 0.73 -6.31 -6.70
N VAL A 81 1.06 -6.18 -5.42
CA VAL A 81 2.08 -7.00 -4.75
C VAL A 81 1.38 -8.10 -3.95
N PRO A 82 1.67 -9.39 -4.18
CA PRO A 82 1.16 -10.46 -3.34
C PRO A 82 1.80 -10.37 -1.94
N ALA A 83 1.02 -10.69 -0.92
CA ALA A 83 1.49 -10.69 0.46
C ALA A 83 0.83 -11.80 1.29
N TRP A 84 1.25 -11.89 2.55
CA TRP A 84 0.61 -12.63 3.62
C TRP A 84 0.19 -11.68 4.73
N LEU A 85 -1.01 -11.88 5.27
CA LEU A 85 -1.49 -11.17 6.46
C LEU A 85 -2.13 -12.19 7.40
N ASP A 86 -1.55 -12.33 8.60
CA ASP A 86 -1.97 -13.28 9.63
C ASP A 86 -2.22 -14.71 9.09
N GLY A 87 -1.28 -15.21 8.28
CA GLY A 87 -1.35 -16.53 7.68
C GLY A 87 -2.30 -16.70 6.49
N GLN A 88 -3.02 -15.66 6.10
CA GLN A 88 -3.91 -15.64 4.94
C GLN A 88 -3.24 -14.97 3.74
N ALA A 89 -3.57 -15.45 2.54
CA ALA A 89 -3.15 -14.80 1.30
C ALA A 89 -3.74 -13.38 1.21
N ALA A 90 -2.90 -12.39 0.94
CA ALA A 90 -3.27 -11.00 0.78
C ALA A 90 -2.66 -10.40 -0.49
N ALA A 91 -3.13 -9.21 -0.87
CA ALA A 91 -2.52 -8.39 -1.90
C ALA A 91 -2.72 -6.92 -1.55
N TYR A 92 -1.71 -6.10 -1.85
CA TYR A 92 -1.75 -4.66 -1.62
C TYR A 92 -1.16 -3.91 -2.82
N VAL A 93 -1.32 -2.60 -2.82
CA VAL A 93 -0.61 -1.69 -3.74
C VAL A 93 0.10 -0.63 -2.94
N VAL A 94 1.20 -0.06 -3.46
CA VAL A 94 1.81 1.14 -2.90
C VAL A 94 1.26 2.35 -3.64
N ALA A 95 0.36 3.09 -2.99
CA ALA A 95 -0.26 4.27 -3.58
C ALA A 95 0.61 5.53 -3.41
N GLU A 96 1.40 5.59 -2.33
CA GLU A 96 2.33 6.69 -2.01
C GLU A 96 3.52 6.15 -1.21
N VAL A 97 4.68 6.81 -1.35
CA VAL A 97 5.91 6.49 -0.58
C VAL A 97 6.29 7.65 0.33
N TRP A 98 6.48 7.35 1.61
CA TRP A 98 6.81 8.32 2.66
C TRP A 98 8.26 8.09 3.09
N GLN A 99 9.14 8.98 2.65
CA GLN A 99 10.57 8.90 2.92
C GLN A 99 10.92 9.83 4.08
N ASN A 100 11.62 9.31 5.10
CA ASN A 100 12.02 10.04 6.31
C ASN A 100 10.87 10.78 7.02
N LEU A 101 9.65 10.23 6.94
CA LEU A 101 8.46 10.73 7.63
C LEU A 101 7.94 9.63 8.57
N PRO A 102 7.91 9.88 9.89
CA PRO A 102 7.61 8.84 10.87
C PRO A 102 6.12 8.56 11.05
N GLU A 103 5.25 9.53 10.75
CA GLU A 103 3.86 9.52 11.18
C GLU A 103 2.93 9.99 10.07
N ALA A 104 1.72 9.44 10.07
CA ALA A 104 0.56 9.94 9.35
C ALA A 104 -0.59 10.16 10.35
N TRP A 105 -1.61 10.93 9.98
CA TRP A 105 -2.73 11.25 10.85
C TRP A 105 -4.02 11.42 10.07
N LEU A 106 -5.15 11.44 10.78
CA LEU A 106 -6.45 11.73 10.20
C LEU A 106 -6.56 13.20 9.76
N GLN A 107 -6.93 13.40 8.49
CA GLN A 107 -7.22 14.73 7.93
C GLN A 107 -8.70 14.96 7.65
N PRO A 108 -9.22 16.19 7.80
CA PRO A 108 -10.62 16.45 7.52
C PRO A 108 -10.99 16.26 6.05
N TRP A 109 -12.10 15.56 5.81
CA TRP A 109 -12.75 15.39 4.52
C TRP A 109 -14.22 15.76 4.62
N TYR A 110 -14.59 16.89 4.03
CA TYR A 110 -15.92 17.46 4.23
C TYR A 110 -16.88 17.05 3.12
N VAL A 111 -18.02 16.47 3.49
CA VAL A 111 -19.11 16.10 2.59
C VAL A 111 -20.31 17.00 2.87
N LEU A 112 -20.88 17.59 1.83
CA LEU A 112 -21.96 18.58 1.97
C LEU A 112 -23.34 17.91 2.08
N PHE A 113 -24.12 18.38 3.04
CA PHE A 113 -25.50 17.98 3.30
C PHE A 113 -26.40 19.22 3.35
N GLN A 114 -27.69 19.04 3.02
CA GLN A 114 -28.72 20.08 3.16
C GLN A 114 -29.98 19.50 3.75
N VAL A 115 -30.69 20.30 4.55
CA VAL A 115 -32.06 19.95 4.97
C VAL A 115 -32.99 20.21 3.78
N PRO A 116 -33.72 19.18 3.29
CA PRO A 116 -34.61 19.38 2.16
C PRO A 116 -35.82 20.25 2.57
N PRO A 117 -36.53 20.86 1.61
CA PRO A 117 -37.72 21.68 1.90
C PRO A 117 -38.83 20.92 2.64
N SER A 118 -38.88 19.60 2.53
CA SER A 118 -39.80 18.71 3.25
C SER A 118 -39.51 18.58 4.75
N GLY A 119 -38.41 19.18 5.23
CA GLY A 119 -37.94 19.05 6.61
C GLY A 119 -36.84 17.98 6.77
N PRO A 120 -36.37 17.74 8.01
CA PRO A 120 -35.30 16.78 8.29
C PRO A 120 -35.69 15.34 7.90
N PRO A 121 -34.70 14.44 7.68
CA PRO A 121 -33.26 14.61 7.94
C PRO A 121 -32.51 15.37 6.83
N ALA A 122 -31.32 15.89 7.17
CA ALA A 122 -30.42 16.41 6.16
C ALA A 122 -29.97 15.28 5.21
N VAL A 123 -29.93 15.56 3.91
CA VAL A 123 -29.54 14.62 2.85
C VAL A 123 -28.26 15.10 2.19
N ARG A 124 -27.45 14.16 1.70
CA ARG A 124 -26.23 14.50 0.95
C ARG A 124 -26.62 15.33 -0.26
N VAL A 125 -25.92 16.43 -0.48
CA VAL A 125 -26.12 17.24 -1.69
C VAL A 125 -25.67 16.41 -2.89
N GLN A 126 -26.59 16.20 -3.84
CA GLN A 126 -26.33 15.41 -5.04
C GLN A 126 -25.23 16.08 -5.87
N ASP A 127 -24.33 15.26 -6.43
CA ASP A 127 -23.21 15.67 -7.29
C ASP A 127 -22.19 16.64 -6.64
N ALA A 128 -22.35 16.95 -5.34
CA ALA A 128 -21.35 17.66 -4.58
C ALA A 128 -20.19 16.71 -4.25
N GLU A 129 -19.04 17.04 -4.81
CA GLU A 129 -17.79 16.41 -4.43
C GLU A 129 -17.31 16.90 -3.06
N PRO A 130 -16.57 16.06 -2.32
CA PRO A 130 -16.01 16.45 -1.04
C PRO A 130 -14.95 17.54 -1.15
N VAL A 131 -14.62 18.14 -0.01
CA VAL A 131 -13.66 19.25 0.09
C VAL A 131 -12.57 18.90 1.09
N VAL A 132 -11.31 19.15 0.72
CA VAL A 132 -10.12 18.99 1.57
C VAL A 132 -9.23 20.24 1.44
N ASP A 133 -8.23 20.39 2.30
CA ASP A 133 -7.37 21.60 2.32
C ASP A 133 -5.88 21.33 2.04
N VAL A 134 -5.40 20.15 2.39
CA VAL A 134 -3.97 19.83 2.37
C VAL A 134 -3.68 18.81 1.28
N VAL A 135 -2.62 19.06 0.51
CA VAL A 135 -2.19 18.22 -0.63
C VAL A 135 -0.68 18.06 -0.64
N PRO A 136 -0.13 17.03 -1.30
CA PRO A 136 1.31 16.96 -1.58
C PRO A 136 1.81 18.20 -2.32
N PRO A 137 3.06 18.63 -2.11
CA PRO A 137 4.10 17.98 -1.31
C PRO A 137 4.12 18.44 0.17
N SER A 138 3.01 19.01 0.69
CA SER A 138 2.96 19.43 2.09
C SER A 138 3.25 18.25 3.02
N PHE A 139 4.18 18.41 3.97
CA PHE A 139 4.38 17.41 5.02
C PHE A 139 3.17 17.24 5.92
N PHE A 140 2.23 18.19 5.87
CA PHE A 140 0.98 18.05 6.60
C PHE A 140 -0.04 17.17 5.89
N TYR A 141 0.17 16.77 4.64
CA TYR A 141 -0.76 15.92 3.89
C TYR A 141 -0.82 14.51 4.46
N SER A 142 -2.00 13.88 4.42
CA SER A 142 -2.21 12.47 4.73
C SER A 142 -3.43 11.93 3.95
N PRO A 143 -3.35 10.73 3.35
CA PRO A 143 -4.45 10.12 2.60
C PRO A 143 -5.47 9.43 3.51
N PHE A 144 -5.31 9.53 4.84
CA PHE A 144 -6.20 8.97 5.84
C PHE A 144 -7.14 10.08 6.32
N TRP A 145 -8.43 9.95 5.99
CA TRP A 145 -9.36 11.05 6.12
C TRP A 145 -10.43 10.79 7.18
N GLN A 146 -10.61 11.73 8.11
CA GLN A 146 -11.77 11.82 8.98
C GLN A 146 -12.92 12.52 8.22
N LEU A 147 -14.01 11.80 8.00
CA LEU A 147 -15.17 12.34 7.30
C LEU A 147 -15.96 13.23 8.23
N PHE A 148 -16.32 14.40 7.73
CA PHE A 148 -17.26 15.33 8.35
C PHE A 148 -18.44 15.56 7.43
N SER A 149 -19.65 15.27 7.89
CA SER A 149 -20.88 15.69 7.23
C SER A 149 -21.17 17.13 7.65
N VAL A 150 -21.15 18.06 6.69
CA VAL A 150 -21.36 19.49 6.94
C VAL A 150 -22.73 19.89 6.40
N VAL A 151 -23.61 20.40 7.26
CA VAL A 151 -24.94 20.86 6.85
C VAL A 151 -24.87 22.33 6.44
N ILE A 152 -24.95 22.60 5.13
CA ILE A 152 -24.98 23.96 4.59
C ILE A 152 -26.43 24.49 4.55
N PRO A 153 -26.64 25.82 4.55
CA PRO A 153 -27.98 26.41 4.55
C PRO A 153 -28.85 25.92 3.38
N PRO A 154 -30.16 25.76 3.57
CA PRO A 154 -31.08 25.39 2.49
C PRO A 154 -31.00 26.39 1.32
N GLY A 155 -30.88 25.88 0.09
CA GLY A 155 -30.77 26.70 -1.11
C GLY A 155 -29.40 27.34 -1.34
N ALA A 156 -28.44 27.17 -0.43
CA ALA A 156 -27.07 27.62 -0.67
C ALA A 156 -26.43 26.80 -1.81
N SER A 157 -25.67 27.48 -2.68
CA SER A 157 -24.95 26.81 -3.76
C SER A 157 -23.75 26.02 -3.20
N PRO A 158 -23.57 24.73 -3.55
CA PRO A 158 -22.40 23.95 -3.16
C PRO A 158 -21.08 24.56 -3.63
N GLU A 159 -21.12 25.36 -4.71
CA GLU A 159 -19.93 26.01 -5.26
C GLU A 159 -19.30 27.03 -4.31
N ALA A 160 -20.12 27.64 -3.44
CA ALA A 160 -19.64 28.57 -2.41
C ALA A 160 -18.81 27.88 -1.32
N TYR A 161 -18.82 26.55 -1.29
CA TYR A 161 -18.22 25.73 -0.25
C TYR A 161 -17.04 24.88 -0.75
N ARG A 162 -16.47 25.16 -1.94
CA ARG A 162 -15.31 24.42 -2.50
C ARG A 162 -13.97 24.71 -1.81
N ASP A 163 -13.99 25.41 -0.67
CA ASP A 163 -12.82 25.74 0.13
C ASP A 163 -13.10 25.39 1.60
N ALA A 164 -12.23 24.55 2.17
CA ALA A 164 -12.34 24.10 3.55
C ALA A 164 -12.43 25.26 4.58
N ARG A 165 -11.87 26.44 4.27
CA ARG A 165 -11.97 27.63 5.14
C ARG A 165 -13.41 28.08 5.35
N THR A 166 -14.30 27.83 4.39
CA THR A 166 -15.73 28.13 4.53
C THR A 166 -16.48 27.07 5.34
N LEU A 167 -15.93 25.86 5.42
CA LEU A 167 -16.56 24.70 6.05
C LEU A 167 -16.17 24.52 7.53
N VAL A 168 -15.12 25.22 7.97
CA VAL A 168 -14.74 25.26 9.39
C VAL A 168 -15.51 26.30 10.20
N ASP A 169 -16.41 27.06 9.56
CA ASP A 169 -17.28 28.03 10.22
C ASP A 169 -18.07 27.36 11.37
N PRO A 170 -17.98 27.88 12.61
CA PRO A 170 -18.66 27.28 13.76
C PRO A 170 -20.19 27.29 13.66
N SER A 171 -20.77 28.10 12.78
CA SER A 171 -22.22 28.14 12.53
C SER A 171 -22.73 26.97 11.69
N LEU A 172 -21.86 26.24 11.00
CA LEU A 172 -22.24 25.06 10.21
C LEU A 172 -22.26 23.80 11.10
N PRO A 173 -23.41 23.13 11.25
CA PRO A 173 -23.48 21.86 11.96
C PRO A 173 -22.59 20.81 11.28
N ARG A 174 -21.80 20.10 12.09
CA ARG A 174 -20.87 19.08 11.64
C ARG A 174 -21.02 17.81 12.46
N THR A 175 -21.03 16.67 11.78
CA THR A 175 -20.99 15.35 12.42
C THR A 175 -19.89 14.50 11.82
N GLU A 176 -19.16 13.81 12.68
CA GLU A 176 -18.14 12.84 12.26
C GLU A 176 -18.78 11.57 11.74
N ALA A 177 -18.15 10.98 10.72
CA ALA A 177 -18.49 9.67 10.19
C ALA A 177 -17.26 8.76 10.15
N ASN A 178 -17.42 7.51 9.69
CA ASN A 178 -16.30 6.57 9.61
C ASN A 178 -15.20 7.11 8.68
N PRO A 179 -13.93 7.05 9.09
CA PRO A 179 -12.82 7.51 8.27
C PRO A 179 -12.64 6.67 6.99
N LEU A 180 -12.06 7.27 5.96
CA LEU A 180 -11.78 6.63 4.67
C LEU A 180 -10.31 6.79 4.31
N LEU A 181 -9.82 5.87 3.47
CA LEU A 181 -8.53 5.98 2.80
C LEU A 181 -8.75 6.38 1.34
N ALA A 182 -8.18 7.50 0.94
CA ALA A 182 -8.17 7.93 -0.46
C ALA A 182 -6.88 8.71 -0.74
N VAL A 183 -6.23 8.43 -1.86
CA VAL A 183 -5.05 9.19 -2.29
C VAL A 183 -5.45 10.17 -3.39
N LEU A 184 -4.78 11.31 -3.43
CA LEU A 184 -4.85 12.19 -4.58
C LEU A 184 -4.06 11.56 -5.71
N SER A 185 -4.68 11.42 -6.88
CA SER A 185 -4.11 10.64 -7.97
C SER A 185 -4.50 11.21 -9.32
N PRO A 186 -3.61 11.18 -10.33
CA PRO A 186 -4.00 11.43 -11.70
C PRO A 186 -5.17 10.53 -12.11
N GLY A 187 -6.08 11.04 -12.92
CA GLY A 187 -7.26 10.29 -13.39
C GLY A 187 -6.93 9.11 -14.30
N ASN A 188 -5.66 8.96 -14.74
CA ASN A 188 -5.16 7.88 -15.59
C ASN A 188 -4.36 6.81 -14.82
N VAL A 189 -4.33 6.84 -13.49
CA VAL A 189 -3.70 5.80 -12.67
C VAL A 189 -4.77 4.87 -12.10
N GLY A 190 -4.64 3.57 -12.37
CA GLY A 190 -5.51 2.51 -11.86
C GLY A 190 -4.72 1.40 -11.16
N LEU A 191 -5.27 0.18 -11.08
CA LEU A 191 -4.46 -1.00 -10.77
C LEU A 191 -3.82 -1.54 -12.04
N ALA A 192 -2.62 -2.09 -11.91
CA ALA A 192 -1.96 -2.77 -13.02
C ALA A 192 -2.75 -4.02 -13.43
N ALA A 193 -3.16 -4.08 -14.70
CA ALA A 193 -3.85 -5.22 -15.28
C ALA A 193 -3.74 -5.19 -16.82
N PRO A 194 -3.71 -6.36 -17.49
CA PRO A 194 -3.73 -6.41 -18.95
C PRO A 194 -5.03 -5.84 -19.54
N ALA A 195 -4.98 -5.44 -20.82
CA ALA A 195 -6.15 -4.93 -21.52
C ALA A 195 -7.32 -5.93 -21.50
N GLY A 196 -8.49 -5.47 -21.04
CA GLY A 196 -9.71 -6.28 -20.99
C GLY A 196 -9.72 -7.35 -19.89
N VAL A 197 -8.71 -7.40 -19.01
CA VAL A 197 -8.61 -8.36 -17.92
C VAL A 197 -8.80 -7.63 -16.59
N ALA A 198 -9.64 -8.19 -15.71
CA ALA A 198 -9.81 -7.63 -14.37
C ALA A 198 -8.50 -7.79 -13.56
N PRO A 199 -8.16 -6.84 -12.67
CA PRO A 199 -6.99 -6.98 -11.82
C PRO A 199 -7.12 -8.19 -10.89
N VAL A 200 -6.02 -8.93 -10.75
CA VAL A 200 -5.95 -10.16 -9.93
C VAL A 200 -4.75 -10.12 -8.99
N ARG A 201 -4.81 -10.91 -7.93
CA ARG A 201 -3.68 -11.22 -7.07
C ARG A 201 -2.70 -12.08 -7.87
N PRO A 202 -1.42 -11.67 -8.00
CA PRO A 202 -0.40 -12.50 -8.61
C PRO A 202 -0.25 -13.86 -7.92
N LEU A 203 0.26 -14.85 -8.66
CA LEU A 203 0.48 -16.25 -8.23
C LEU A 203 -0.79 -17.09 -8.01
N SER A 204 -1.89 -16.53 -7.50
CA SER A 204 -3.16 -17.27 -7.32
C SER A 204 -4.23 -16.95 -8.36
N GLY A 205 -4.21 -15.76 -8.96
CA GLY A 205 -5.23 -15.32 -9.92
C GLY A 205 -6.56 -14.90 -9.27
N ASP A 206 -6.62 -14.82 -7.94
CA ASP A 206 -7.82 -14.39 -7.23
C ASP A 206 -8.18 -12.94 -7.57
N PRO A 207 -9.47 -12.59 -7.71
CA PRO A 207 -9.85 -11.21 -7.99
C PRO A 207 -9.49 -10.27 -6.83
N VAL A 208 -9.11 -9.03 -7.16
CA VAL A 208 -8.87 -7.96 -6.17
C VAL A 208 -9.84 -6.79 -6.36
N ALA A 209 -10.03 -5.99 -5.30
CA ALA A 209 -10.89 -4.83 -5.33
C ALA A 209 -10.17 -3.66 -6.02
N SER A 210 -10.82 -3.04 -7.02
CA SER A 210 -10.29 -1.88 -7.76
C SER A 210 -10.61 -0.54 -7.09
N PRO A 211 -9.65 0.41 -6.92
CA PRO A 211 -9.84 1.75 -6.34
C PRO A 211 -11.09 2.42 -6.94
N ARG A 212 -11.92 3.07 -6.12
CA ARG A 212 -13.06 3.84 -6.62
C ARG A 212 -12.51 5.18 -7.12
N PRO A 213 -12.56 5.49 -8.42
CA PRO A 213 -12.19 6.82 -8.88
C PRO A 213 -13.18 7.84 -8.30
N GLY A 214 -12.67 9.02 -7.97
CA GLY A 214 -13.46 10.12 -7.46
C GLY A 214 -12.78 11.46 -7.68
N GLY A 215 -13.35 12.51 -7.10
CA GLY A 215 -12.82 13.86 -7.13
C GLY A 215 -13.05 14.55 -5.80
N VAL A 216 -12.21 15.54 -5.52
CA VAL A 216 -12.36 16.47 -4.40
C VAL A 216 -12.05 17.89 -4.85
N TRP A 217 -12.60 18.85 -4.12
CA TRP A 217 -12.17 20.24 -4.19
C TRP A 217 -11.06 20.51 -3.19
N VAL A 218 -9.99 21.14 -3.67
CA VAL A 218 -8.87 21.65 -2.87
C VAL A 218 -8.72 23.12 -3.17
N ARG A 219 -9.06 23.98 -2.20
CA ARG A 219 -8.92 25.44 -2.35
C ARG A 219 -9.54 25.96 -3.65
N GLY A 220 -10.72 25.43 -4.01
CA GLY A 220 -11.44 25.78 -5.23
C GLY A 220 -10.99 25.08 -6.52
N ALA A 221 -9.90 24.30 -6.51
CA ALA A 221 -9.45 23.50 -7.66
C ALA A 221 -9.92 22.05 -7.54
N HIS A 222 -10.28 21.44 -8.67
CA HIS A 222 -10.69 20.02 -8.72
C HIS A 222 -9.46 19.12 -8.76
N GLN A 223 -9.45 18.07 -7.93
CA GLN A 223 -8.38 17.09 -7.85
C GLN A 223 -8.95 15.66 -7.92
N PRO A 224 -8.49 14.82 -8.86
CA PRO A 224 -8.89 13.42 -8.92
C PRO A 224 -8.31 12.61 -7.75
N THR A 225 -9.03 11.55 -7.38
CA THR A 225 -8.69 10.67 -6.25
C THR A 225 -8.90 9.19 -6.57
N LEU A 226 -8.19 8.33 -5.84
CA LEU A 226 -8.43 6.89 -5.77
C LEU A 226 -8.85 6.51 -4.35
N GLY A 227 -10.13 6.15 -4.19
CA GLY A 227 -10.70 5.73 -2.91
C GLY A 227 -10.55 4.24 -2.65
N PHE A 228 -9.94 3.88 -1.52
CA PHE A 228 -9.74 2.50 -1.06
C PHE A 228 -10.76 2.05 -0.01
N GLY A 229 -11.73 2.91 0.31
CA GLY A 229 -12.84 2.59 1.20
C GLY A 229 -12.55 2.92 2.66
N SER A 230 -13.42 2.44 3.54
CA SER A 230 -13.34 2.67 4.99
C SER A 230 -12.85 1.42 5.74
N GLY A 231 -12.21 1.63 6.88
CA GLY A 231 -11.89 0.54 7.82
C GLY A 231 -10.70 -0.34 7.43
N GLY A 232 -9.80 0.12 6.55
CA GLY A 232 -8.54 -0.57 6.23
C GLY A 232 -7.36 -0.24 7.14
N PHE A 233 -7.57 0.59 8.18
CA PHE A 233 -6.51 1.09 9.06
C PHE A 233 -7.00 1.35 10.49
N HIS A 234 -6.04 1.50 11.40
CA HIS A 234 -6.23 1.89 12.79
C HIS A 234 -5.58 3.25 13.07
N TRP A 235 -6.08 3.94 14.09
CA TRP A 235 -5.52 5.19 14.58
C TRP A 235 -5.60 5.24 16.10
N GLY A 236 -4.69 6.00 16.72
CA GLY A 236 -4.66 6.27 18.16
C GLY A 236 -5.67 7.32 18.58
N GLU A 237 -5.82 7.53 19.89
CA GLU A 237 -6.73 8.56 20.45
C GLU A 237 -6.38 9.99 19.99
N ASP A 238 -5.12 10.23 19.62
CA ASP A 238 -4.62 11.50 19.10
C ASP A 238 -4.82 11.66 17.58
N GLY A 239 -5.47 10.69 16.92
CA GLY A 239 -5.72 10.70 15.49
C GLY A 239 -4.53 10.28 14.62
N ARG A 240 -3.40 9.87 15.22
CA ARG A 240 -2.26 9.33 14.47
C ARG A 240 -2.56 7.95 13.94
N ILE A 241 -2.18 7.68 12.70
CA ILE A 241 -2.34 6.37 12.08
C ILE A 241 -1.29 5.42 12.67
N VAL A 242 -1.74 4.25 13.10
CA VAL A 242 -0.85 3.20 13.58
C VAL A 242 -0.18 2.56 12.37
N ASP A 243 1.15 2.67 12.27
CA ASP A 243 1.91 1.95 11.25
C ASP A 243 2.17 0.50 11.68
N VAL A 244 2.21 -0.39 10.70
CA VAL A 244 2.53 -1.81 10.90
C VAL A 244 3.75 -2.19 10.07
N PRO A 245 4.55 -3.20 10.47
CA PRO A 245 5.69 -3.61 9.68
C PRO A 245 5.25 -4.29 8.37
N LEU A 246 5.98 -4.03 7.29
CA LEU A 246 5.92 -4.79 6.04
C LEU A 246 7.27 -5.45 5.83
N TYR A 247 7.31 -6.76 5.98
CA TYR A 247 8.53 -7.55 5.86
C TYR A 247 8.74 -7.97 4.41
N ARG A 248 9.86 -7.51 3.84
CA ARG A 248 10.29 -7.90 2.50
C ARG A 248 11.50 -8.81 2.57
N PHE A 249 11.39 -10.00 1.98
CA PHE A 249 12.49 -10.94 1.93
C PHE A 249 13.57 -10.48 0.95
N ILE A 250 14.81 -10.43 1.43
CA ILE A 250 15.98 -10.05 0.65
C ILE A 250 17.09 -11.11 0.77
N ARG A 251 17.99 -11.13 -0.20
CA ARG A 251 19.31 -11.78 -0.07
C ARG A 251 20.18 -11.01 0.93
N LEU A 252 21.26 -11.64 1.38
CA LEU A 252 22.32 -10.96 2.15
C LEU A 252 22.89 -9.72 1.44
N ASP A 253 22.92 -9.72 0.10
CA ASP A 253 23.38 -8.60 -0.72
C ASP A 253 22.34 -7.47 -0.90
N GLY A 254 21.16 -7.58 -0.27
CA GLY A 254 20.10 -6.58 -0.29
C GLY A 254 19.07 -6.73 -1.43
N ARG A 255 19.29 -7.62 -2.41
CA ARG A 255 18.32 -7.80 -3.51
C ARG A 255 17.06 -8.52 -3.03
N ALA A 256 15.89 -8.01 -3.41
CA ALA A 256 14.59 -8.61 -3.09
C ALA A 256 14.44 -10.01 -3.71
N LEU A 257 13.90 -10.96 -2.95
CA LEU A 257 13.73 -12.35 -3.40
C LEU A 257 12.57 -12.54 -4.39
N LEU A 258 11.82 -11.49 -4.73
CA LEU A 258 10.62 -11.58 -5.58
C LEU A 258 9.59 -12.58 -5.02
N LEU A 259 9.47 -12.61 -3.68
CA LEU A 259 8.49 -13.41 -2.94
C LEU A 259 7.42 -12.49 -2.35
N PRO A 260 6.22 -13.01 -2.06
CA PRO A 260 5.20 -12.25 -1.36
C PRO A 260 5.73 -11.65 -0.04
N ASP A 261 5.38 -10.40 0.22
CA ASP A 261 5.73 -9.71 1.47
C ASP A 261 4.88 -10.24 2.65
N VAL A 262 5.25 -9.94 3.89
CA VAL A 262 4.44 -10.23 5.08
C VAL A 262 4.02 -8.93 5.74
N LEU A 263 2.71 -8.71 5.85
CA LEU A 263 2.13 -7.54 6.49
C LEU A 263 1.89 -7.80 7.99
N GLY A 264 2.16 -6.76 8.78
CA GLY A 264 1.89 -6.72 10.20
C GLY A 264 0.42 -6.54 10.56
N THR A 265 0.11 -6.80 11.82
CA THR A 265 -1.21 -6.57 12.44
C THR A 265 -1.18 -5.50 13.52
N GLY A 266 0.01 -5.17 14.04
CA GLY A 266 0.26 -4.08 14.99
C GLY A 266 1.69 -3.54 14.85
N PRO A 267 2.13 -2.63 15.74
CA PRO A 267 3.50 -2.10 15.73
C PRO A 267 4.57 -3.20 15.82
N GLU A 268 5.79 -2.94 15.35
CA GLU A 268 6.90 -3.90 15.44
C GLU A 268 7.13 -4.34 16.91
N GLY A 269 7.29 -5.65 17.11
CA GLY A 269 7.45 -6.27 18.43
C GLY A 269 6.16 -6.40 19.24
N HIS A 270 5.05 -5.86 18.74
CA HIS A 270 3.75 -5.83 19.41
C HIS A 270 2.64 -6.21 18.42
N PRO A 271 2.63 -7.47 17.92
CA PRO A 271 1.57 -7.91 17.03
C PRO A 271 0.22 -7.91 17.75
N ASP A 272 -0.76 -7.21 17.17
CA ASP A 272 -2.13 -7.22 17.66
C ASP A 272 -2.95 -8.33 17.00
N PRO A 273 -4.03 -8.84 17.63
CA PRO A 273 -4.99 -9.69 16.95
C PRO A 273 -5.58 -8.98 15.73
N LEU A 274 -5.68 -9.67 14.60
CA LEU A 274 -6.25 -9.07 13.40
C LEU A 274 -7.71 -8.68 13.63
N ALA A 275 -7.99 -7.38 13.53
CA ALA A 275 -9.34 -6.83 13.62
C ALA A 275 -9.94 -6.60 12.23
N PHE A 276 -11.27 -6.63 12.16
CA PHE A 276 -12.03 -6.39 10.94
C PHE A 276 -12.97 -5.19 11.11
N GLY A 277 -13.12 -4.40 10.04
CA GLY A 277 -14.10 -3.33 9.96
C GLY A 277 -15.52 -3.86 9.78
N ALA A 278 -16.50 -2.97 9.91
CA ALA A 278 -17.91 -3.29 9.67
C ALA A 278 -18.16 -3.80 8.24
N SER A 279 -17.30 -3.43 7.29
CA SER A 279 -17.32 -3.92 5.90
C SER A 279 -16.77 -5.34 5.75
N GLY A 280 -16.09 -5.89 6.77
CA GLY A 280 -15.33 -7.13 6.68
C GLY A 280 -13.90 -6.95 6.15
N ALA A 281 -13.46 -5.70 5.89
CA ALA A 281 -12.07 -5.42 5.54
C ALA A 281 -11.14 -5.62 6.75
N PRO A 282 -9.95 -6.22 6.59
CA PRO A 282 -8.92 -6.22 7.62
C PRO A 282 -8.51 -4.78 7.96
N ARG A 283 -8.46 -4.43 9.25
CA ARG A 283 -8.08 -3.09 9.73
C ARG A 283 -6.56 -2.89 9.81
N SER A 284 -5.77 -3.56 8.99
CA SER A 284 -4.31 -3.48 9.05
C SER A 284 -3.69 -3.31 7.66
N GLY A 285 -2.43 -2.85 7.64
CA GLY A 285 -1.57 -2.86 6.47
C GLY A 285 -1.68 -1.64 5.56
N ALA A 286 -2.63 -0.73 5.79
CA ALA A 286 -2.80 0.44 4.93
C ALA A 286 -1.75 1.55 5.14
N PHE A 287 -1.10 1.62 6.32
CA PHE A 287 0.11 2.41 6.53
C PHE A 287 1.20 1.48 7.04
N SER A 288 2.22 1.21 6.23
CA SER A 288 3.21 0.20 6.56
C SER A 288 4.63 0.72 6.51
N HIS A 289 5.45 0.27 7.45
CA HIS A 289 6.88 0.56 7.51
C HIS A 289 7.68 -0.60 6.89
N LEU A 290 8.47 -0.31 5.85
CA LEU A 290 9.28 -1.33 5.18
C LEU A 290 10.42 -1.83 6.09
N ILE A 291 10.44 -3.13 6.32
CA ILE A 291 11.51 -3.85 7.03
C ILE A 291 12.08 -4.91 6.10
N LEU A 292 13.37 -4.83 5.80
CA LEU A 292 14.05 -5.85 5.01
C LEU A 292 14.47 -7.01 5.92
N VAL A 293 14.22 -8.23 5.50
CA VAL A 293 14.53 -9.43 6.28
C VAL A 293 15.29 -10.46 5.44
N VAL A 294 16.31 -11.07 6.03
CA VAL A 294 17.07 -12.14 5.40
C VAL A 294 16.59 -13.48 5.96
N PRO A 295 15.93 -14.34 5.17
CA PRO A 295 15.59 -15.68 5.63
C PRO A 295 16.87 -16.52 5.80
N PRO A 296 16.91 -17.48 6.74
CA PRO A 296 18.03 -18.41 6.81
C PRO A 296 18.07 -19.28 5.54
N THR A 297 19.26 -19.66 5.09
CA THR A 297 19.42 -20.49 3.87
C THR A 297 18.81 -21.89 4.00
N SER A 298 18.49 -22.33 5.22
CA SER A 298 17.74 -23.55 5.50
C SER A 298 16.23 -23.42 5.34
N ALA A 299 15.69 -22.19 5.30
CA ALA A 299 14.29 -21.98 4.96
C ALA A 299 14.04 -22.36 3.50
N GLY A 300 12.81 -22.71 3.16
CA GLY A 300 12.43 -22.96 1.77
C GLY A 300 11.13 -22.30 1.38
N VAL A 301 10.97 -22.08 0.09
CA VAL A 301 9.78 -21.48 -0.52
C VAL A 301 8.94 -22.58 -1.13
N PHE A 302 7.65 -22.57 -0.82
CA PHE A 302 6.70 -23.48 -1.46
C PHE A 302 6.41 -23.00 -2.89
N LEU A 303 6.90 -23.76 -3.89
CA LEU A 303 6.68 -23.49 -5.31
C LEU A 303 6.28 -24.80 -6.02
N PRO A 304 5.20 -24.80 -6.83
CA PRO A 304 4.87 -25.91 -7.73
C PRO A 304 6.04 -26.26 -8.64
N ALA A 305 6.12 -27.52 -9.08
CA ALA A 305 7.29 -28.03 -9.79
C ALA A 305 7.61 -27.24 -11.07
N ASP A 306 6.56 -26.78 -11.75
CA ASP A 306 6.53 -26.03 -13.00
C ASP A 306 6.52 -24.50 -12.83
N ALA A 307 6.57 -23.99 -11.60
CA ALA A 307 6.53 -22.55 -11.37
C ALA A 307 7.76 -21.86 -12.01
N PRO A 308 7.56 -20.87 -12.93
CA PRO A 308 8.67 -20.18 -13.60
C PRO A 308 9.66 -19.54 -12.63
N LEU A 309 9.16 -19.11 -11.47
CA LEU A 309 9.94 -18.47 -10.42
C LEU A 309 11.06 -19.37 -9.87
N ARG A 310 10.96 -20.71 -9.97
CA ARG A 310 12.04 -21.64 -9.56
C ARG A 310 13.37 -21.39 -10.30
N GLN A 311 13.31 -20.80 -11.50
CA GLN A 311 14.49 -20.49 -12.32
C GLN A 311 15.08 -19.11 -12.01
N ALA A 312 14.45 -18.31 -11.14
CA ALA A 312 14.92 -16.97 -10.83
C ALA A 312 16.26 -17.02 -10.07
N ALA A 313 17.28 -16.41 -10.65
CA ALA A 313 18.63 -16.36 -10.08
C ALA A 313 18.68 -15.71 -8.68
N VAL A 314 17.68 -14.88 -8.35
CA VAL A 314 17.61 -14.21 -7.05
C VAL A 314 17.29 -15.16 -5.89
N LEU A 315 16.59 -16.27 -6.15
CA LEU A 315 16.27 -17.29 -5.16
C LEU A 315 17.44 -18.27 -4.94
N SER A 316 18.27 -18.46 -5.97
CA SER A 316 19.39 -19.41 -5.92
C SER A 316 20.37 -19.07 -4.80
N GLY A 317 20.54 -20.03 -3.88
CA GLY A 317 21.42 -19.92 -2.70
C GLY A 317 20.86 -19.08 -1.56
N ALA A 318 19.72 -18.40 -1.73
CA ALA A 318 19.07 -17.62 -0.67
C ALA A 318 18.12 -18.47 0.18
N VAL A 319 17.41 -19.39 -0.46
CA VAL A 319 16.40 -20.26 0.13
C VAL A 319 16.40 -21.62 -0.58
N GLN A 320 15.91 -22.66 0.09
CA GLN A 320 15.64 -23.96 -0.51
C GLN A 320 14.37 -23.92 -1.37
N MET A 321 14.32 -24.72 -2.43
CA MET A 321 13.15 -24.87 -3.29
C MET A 321 12.83 -26.36 -3.52
N PRO A 322 12.62 -27.15 -2.43
CA PRO A 322 12.32 -28.57 -2.61
C PRO A 322 11.01 -28.73 -3.37
N GLU A 323 10.96 -29.75 -4.22
CA GLU A 323 9.75 -30.07 -4.94
C GLU A 323 8.69 -30.59 -3.95
N PRO A 324 7.48 -30.00 -3.91
CA PRO A 324 6.40 -30.50 -3.07
C PRO A 324 6.02 -31.93 -3.46
N ALA A 325 5.56 -32.73 -2.49
CA ALA A 325 5.00 -34.05 -2.80
C ALA A 325 3.84 -33.91 -3.82
N PRO A 326 3.72 -34.82 -4.81
CA PRO A 326 2.68 -34.74 -5.84
C PRO A 326 1.26 -34.64 -5.26
N GLU A 327 1.00 -35.30 -4.14
CA GLU A 327 -0.29 -35.26 -3.43
C GLU A 327 -0.59 -33.87 -2.87
N ILE A 328 0.43 -33.16 -2.36
CA ILE A 328 0.29 -31.77 -1.91
C ILE A 328 0.10 -30.85 -3.11
N ALA A 329 0.87 -31.05 -4.18
CA ALA A 329 0.78 -30.26 -5.42
C ALA A 329 -0.60 -30.38 -6.09
N ALA A 330 -1.27 -31.52 -5.94
CA ALA A 330 -2.60 -31.78 -6.51
C ALA A 330 -3.76 -31.25 -5.66
N ARG A 331 -3.51 -30.65 -4.49
CA ARG A 331 -4.58 -30.15 -3.62
C ARG A 331 -5.30 -28.93 -4.24
N PRO A 332 -6.62 -28.80 -4.06
CA PRO A 332 -7.37 -27.65 -4.58
C PRO A 332 -6.97 -26.31 -3.92
N ASP A 333 -6.44 -26.34 -2.70
CA ASP A 333 -6.00 -25.16 -1.95
C ASP A 333 -4.52 -24.82 -2.19
N VAL A 334 -3.79 -25.55 -3.04
CA VAL A 334 -2.33 -25.41 -3.21
C VAL A 334 -1.90 -23.99 -3.62
N ALA A 335 -2.72 -23.31 -4.44
CA ALA A 335 -2.47 -21.94 -4.89
C ALA A 335 -2.35 -20.94 -3.72
N GLN A 336 -2.95 -21.25 -2.57
CA GLN A 336 -2.90 -20.43 -1.36
C GLN A 336 -1.56 -20.55 -0.59
N TYR A 337 -0.63 -21.39 -1.02
CA TYR A 337 0.69 -21.54 -0.40
C TYR A 337 1.84 -21.14 -1.33
N VAL A 338 1.57 -20.87 -2.61
CA VAL A 338 2.59 -20.51 -3.61
C VAL A 338 3.33 -19.25 -3.18
N GLY A 339 4.66 -19.34 -3.09
CA GLY A 339 5.55 -18.26 -2.66
C GLY A 339 5.68 -18.11 -1.14
N ARG A 340 4.99 -18.92 -0.32
CA ARG A 340 5.10 -18.87 1.15
C ARG A 340 6.42 -19.49 1.61
N VAL A 341 7.06 -18.85 2.59
CA VAL A 341 8.37 -19.28 3.11
C VAL A 341 8.18 -20.10 4.40
N ALA A 342 8.80 -21.27 4.50
CA ALA A 342 8.81 -22.12 5.70
C ALA A 342 10.22 -22.31 6.24
N LEU A 343 10.38 -22.33 7.57
CA LEU A 343 11.65 -22.59 8.24
C LEU A 343 12.05 -24.07 8.24
N ASN A 344 11.11 -24.97 7.97
CA ASN A 344 11.28 -26.43 7.93
C ASN A 344 10.75 -26.98 6.59
N PRO A 345 11.41 -26.70 5.45
CA PRO A 345 10.86 -27.00 4.12
C PRO A 345 10.70 -28.50 3.83
N THR A 346 11.23 -29.39 4.67
CA THR A 346 10.89 -30.82 4.66
C THR A 346 9.39 -31.07 4.87
N CYS A 347 8.64 -30.11 5.41
CA CYS A 347 7.19 -30.21 5.52
C CYS A 347 6.48 -30.21 4.15
N PHE A 348 7.15 -29.82 3.05
CA PHE A 348 6.58 -29.87 1.71
C PHE A 348 6.48 -31.29 1.13
N SER A 349 7.13 -32.28 1.78
CA SER A 349 6.98 -33.70 1.47
C SER A 349 6.20 -34.49 2.54
N ASP A 350 5.77 -33.84 3.62
CA ASP A 350 4.93 -34.44 4.67
C ASP A 350 3.45 -34.31 4.31
N VAL A 351 2.96 -35.22 3.47
CA VAL A 351 1.57 -35.22 2.97
C VAL A 351 0.54 -35.21 4.11
N ALA A 352 0.81 -35.93 5.20
CA ALA A 352 -0.12 -36.04 6.32
C ALA A 352 -0.15 -34.77 7.18
N GLY A 353 1.00 -34.11 7.35
CA GLY A 353 1.14 -32.91 8.17
C GLY A 353 0.89 -31.60 7.43
N PHE A 354 0.96 -31.58 6.10
CA PHE A 354 0.81 -30.35 5.32
C PHE A 354 -0.65 -29.83 5.35
N PRO A 355 -0.89 -28.52 5.53
CA PRO A 355 0.08 -27.42 5.74
C PRO A 355 0.40 -27.16 7.22
N GLY A 356 -0.22 -27.87 8.17
CA GLY A 356 -0.20 -27.57 9.61
C GLY A 356 1.16 -27.76 10.28
N ASN A 357 1.97 -28.71 9.81
CA ASN A 357 3.31 -28.97 10.34
C ASN A 357 4.39 -27.99 9.82
N CYS A 358 4.04 -27.14 8.86
CA CYS A 358 4.98 -26.15 8.33
C CYS A 358 5.07 -24.93 9.26
N ARG A 359 6.31 -24.53 9.57
CA ARG A 359 6.65 -23.32 10.33
C ARG A 359 6.79 -22.16 9.37
N TRP A 360 5.65 -21.60 8.98
CA TRP A 360 5.56 -20.52 7.99
C TRP A 360 6.05 -19.17 8.53
N LEU A 361 6.62 -18.35 7.65
CA LEU A 361 6.93 -16.93 7.83
C LEU A 361 5.88 -16.10 7.08
N ASP A 362 4.65 -16.10 7.58
CA ASP A 362 3.42 -15.64 6.89
C ASP A 362 2.59 -14.65 7.73
N ARG A 363 3.11 -14.29 8.89
CA ARG A 363 2.49 -13.42 9.88
C ARG A 363 3.58 -12.74 10.69
N GLN A 364 3.28 -11.58 11.24
CA GLN A 364 4.21 -10.76 12.01
C GLN A 364 4.92 -11.56 13.10
N SER A 365 4.18 -12.23 13.98
CA SER A 365 4.73 -12.98 15.10
C SER A 365 5.70 -14.10 14.67
N ALA A 366 5.47 -14.72 13.51
CA ALA A 366 6.37 -15.75 13.00
C ALA A 366 7.67 -15.16 12.43
N VAL A 367 7.60 -14.02 11.74
CA VAL A 367 8.77 -13.30 11.25
C VAL A 367 9.60 -12.76 12.41
N GLU A 368 8.98 -12.04 13.34
CA GLU A 368 9.65 -11.42 14.48
C GLU A 368 10.23 -12.45 15.46
N GLY A 369 9.53 -13.57 15.66
CA GLY A 369 9.99 -14.63 16.56
C GLY A 369 11.10 -15.51 15.98
N ALA A 370 11.29 -15.53 14.65
CA ALA A 370 12.26 -16.40 14.00
C ALA A 370 13.44 -15.67 13.35
N LEU A 371 13.25 -14.44 12.87
CA LEU A 371 14.27 -13.70 12.12
C LEU A 371 14.87 -12.59 12.99
N LEU A 372 16.16 -12.74 13.30
CA LEU A 372 16.90 -11.75 14.09
C LEU A 372 17.43 -10.59 13.24
N ASP A 373 17.84 -10.84 12.00
CA ASP A 373 18.32 -9.80 11.07
C ASP A 373 17.13 -9.12 10.37
N ARG A 374 16.58 -8.12 11.05
CA ARG A 374 15.53 -7.21 10.58
C ARG A 374 16.13 -5.83 10.40
N ARG A 375 15.96 -5.24 9.22
CA ARG A 375 16.56 -3.95 8.84
C ARG A 375 15.47 -2.94 8.48
N PRO A 376 14.94 -2.19 9.48
CA PRO A 376 13.96 -1.15 9.21
C PRO A 376 14.52 -0.10 8.25
N GLN A 377 13.74 0.29 7.25
CA GLN A 377 14.10 1.32 6.29
C GLN A 377 13.45 2.65 6.69
N PRO A 378 14.00 3.83 6.40
CA PRO A 378 13.32 5.09 6.67
C PRO A 378 12.22 5.38 5.63
N VAL A 379 11.42 4.36 5.29
CA VAL A 379 10.42 4.36 4.22
C VAL A 379 9.13 3.74 4.74
N ARG A 380 8.03 4.47 4.58
CA ARG A 380 6.67 3.97 4.80
C ARG A 380 5.88 4.02 3.51
N PHE A 381 4.80 3.24 3.46
CA PHE A 381 3.89 3.19 2.33
C PHE A 381 2.47 3.50 2.78
N THR A 382 1.77 4.28 1.96
CA THR A 382 0.31 4.18 1.90
C THR A 382 0.00 2.92 1.09
N SER A 383 -0.25 1.81 1.77
CA SER A 383 -0.29 0.46 1.20
C SER A 383 -1.64 -0.26 1.35
N PRO A 384 -2.75 0.29 0.83
CA PRO A 384 -4.07 -0.33 1.00
C PRO A 384 -4.11 -1.77 0.50
N LEU A 385 -4.74 -2.64 1.29
CA LEU A 385 -5.10 -3.99 0.85
C LEU A 385 -6.14 -3.91 -0.27
N VAL A 386 -5.92 -4.71 -1.32
CA VAL A 386 -6.86 -4.88 -2.43
C VAL A 386 -7.44 -6.30 -2.47
N GLY A 387 -6.77 -7.28 -1.85
CA GLY A 387 -7.28 -8.64 -1.68
C GLY A 387 -6.88 -9.23 -0.32
N TYR A 388 -7.77 -10.07 0.24
CA TYR A 388 -7.53 -10.80 1.49
C TYR A 388 -8.31 -12.12 1.50
N ALA A 389 -7.66 -13.20 1.93
CA ALA A 389 -8.23 -14.55 2.02
C ALA A 389 -8.92 -15.01 0.71
N GLY A 390 -8.28 -14.72 -0.43
CA GLY A 390 -8.79 -15.08 -1.76
C GLY A 390 -10.00 -14.26 -2.23
N ARG A 391 -10.29 -13.13 -1.57
CA ARG A 391 -11.44 -12.27 -1.89
C ARG A 391 -11.02 -10.80 -2.07
N PRO A 392 -11.75 -10.03 -2.90
CA PRO A 392 -11.63 -8.58 -2.94
C PRO A 392 -11.91 -7.96 -1.56
N VAL A 393 -11.11 -6.99 -1.14
CA VAL A 393 -11.38 -6.26 0.11
C VAL A 393 -12.64 -5.38 -0.04
N PRO A 394 -13.63 -5.48 0.87
CA PRO A 394 -14.83 -4.64 0.86
C PRO A 394 -14.53 -3.15 1.09
N ARG A 395 -15.36 -2.25 0.56
CA ARG A 395 -15.05 -0.80 0.47
C ARG A 395 -16.17 0.14 0.84
#